data_AF-A4RQR3-F1
#
_entry.id   AF-A4RQR3-F1
#
_cell.length_a   1.000
_cell.length_b   1.000
_cell.length_c   1.000
_cell.angle_alpha   90.00
_cell.angle_beta   90.00
_cell.angle_gamma   90.00
#
_symmetry.space_group_name_H-M   'P 1'
#
loop_
_entity.id
_entity.type
_entity.pdbx_description
1 polymer ?
#
loop_
_entity_poly.entity_id
_entity_poly.type
_entity_poly.pdbx_seq_one_letter_code
_entity_poly.pdbx_strand_id
1 'polypeptide(L)'
;MDAEAYERAREGLGAHDAICYCTIGYRSGKYAEKMAKRANDGDAKYFNMYGSILAWTHEGGTLVEPSTGLETKRVHTYGKQWACAADGYEVVYFKNPLAKGLGQMVRGLFRKKK
;
A
#
# COMPACT_ATOMS: atom_id res chain seq x y z
N MET A 1 -4.78 -3.74 8.42
CA MET A 1 -6.08 -3.95 7.73
C MET A 1 -6.04 -3.17 6.43
N ASP A 2 -6.48 -3.73 5.31
CA ASP A 2 -6.65 -2.98 4.05
C ASP A 2 -8.03 -2.31 3.97
N ALA A 3 -8.25 -1.48 2.94
CA ALA A 3 -9.48 -0.71 2.80
C ALA A 3 -10.73 -1.58 2.62
N GLU A 4 -10.64 -2.71 1.92
CA GLU A 4 -11.79 -3.60 1.71
C GLU A 4 -12.16 -4.34 2.99
N ALA A 5 -11.15 -4.82 3.73
CA ALA A 5 -11.34 -5.44 5.03
C ALA A 5 -11.96 -4.45 6.02
N TYR A 6 -11.53 -3.18 5.98
CA TYR A 6 -12.14 -2.12 6.78
C TYR A 6 -13.60 -1.89 6.40
N GLU A 7 -13.93 -1.73 5.12
CA GLU A 7 -15.32 -1.49 4.69
C GLU A 7 -16.27 -2.63 5.08
N ARG A 8 -15.80 -3.89 5.05
CA ARG A 8 -16.59 -5.05 5.51
C ARG A 8 -16.83 -5.05 7.01
N ALA A 9 -15.92 -4.49 7.80
CA ALA A 9 -15.95 -4.56 9.26
C ALA A 9 -16.46 -3.28 9.94
N ARG A 10 -16.45 -2.13 9.25
CA ARG A 10 -16.59 -0.79 9.86
C ARG A 10 -17.86 -0.59 10.69
N GLU A 11 -18.97 -1.24 10.33
CA GLU A 11 -20.25 -1.11 11.05
C GLU A 11 -20.20 -1.77 12.43
N GLY A 12 -19.32 -2.75 12.62
CA GLY A 12 -19.11 -3.43 13.91
C GLY A 12 -18.03 -2.80 14.79
N LEU A 13 -17.31 -1.78 14.32
CA LEU A 13 -16.20 -1.17 15.07
C LEU A 13 -16.66 -0.12 16.11
N GLY A 14 -17.92 0.30 16.07
CA GLY A 14 -18.43 1.41 16.90
C GLY A 14 -17.81 2.76 16.51
N ALA A 15 -17.85 3.75 17.41
CA ALA A 15 -17.26 5.06 17.17
C ALA A 15 -15.73 4.99 17.09
N HIS A 16 -15.12 5.45 15.99
CA HIS A 16 -13.67 5.42 15.81
C HIS A 16 -13.13 6.45 14.81
N ASP A 17 -11.84 6.75 14.91
CA ASP A 17 -11.13 7.53 13.90
C ASP A 17 -10.35 6.59 12.97
N ALA A 18 -10.42 6.86 11.66
CA ALA A 18 -9.73 6.11 10.64
C ALA A 18 -8.68 6.97 9.94
N ILE A 19 -7.40 6.58 10.07
CA ILE A 19 -6.28 7.22 9.39
C ILE A 19 -5.96 6.44 8.11
N CYS A 20 -6.21 7.06 6.96
CA CYS A 20 -5.95 6.48 5.66
C CYS A 20 -4.57 6.90 5.16
N TYR A 21 -3.80 5.97 4.61
CA TYR A 21 -2.50 6.25 4.00
C TYR A 21 -2.32 5.46 2.69
N CYS A 22 -1.48 5.99 1.80
CA CYS A 22 -1.01 5.26 0.63
C CYS A 22 0.51 5.47 0.45
N THR A 23 1.00 5.72 -0.76
CA THR A 23 2.41 6.04 -0.97
C THR A 23 2.73 7.48 -0.56
N ILE A 24 1.97 8.46 -1.07
CA ILE A 24 2.20 9.91 -0.88
C ILE A 24 0.96 10.71 -0.43
N GLY A 25 -0.14 10.04 -0.06
CA GLY A 25 -1.35 10.72 0.41
C GLY A 25 -2.43 11.02 -0.63
N TYR A 26 -2.17 10.83 -1.93
CA TYR A 26 -3.16 11.14 -2.98
C TYR A 26 -4.38 10.21 -2.97
N ARG A 27 -4.16 8.90 -3.11
CA ARG A 27 -5.26 7.91 -3.18
C ARG A 27 -6.00 7.79 -1.85
N SER A 28 -5.26 7.80 -0.75
CA SER A 28 -5.81 7.80 0.60
C SER A 28 -6.60 9.06 0.92
N GLY A 29 -6.18 10.22 0.41
CA GLY A 29 -6.94 11.47 0.54
C GLY A 29 -8.31 11.38 -0.13
N LYS A 30 -8.34 10.91 -1.39
CA LYS A 30 -9.61 10.64 -2.10
C LYS A 30 -10.49 9.64 -1.36
N TYR A 31 -9.88 8.61 -0.78
CA TYR A 31 -10.61 7.62 -0.01
C TYR A 31 -11.20 8.22 1.28
N ALA A 32 -10.39 8.92 2.08
CA ALA A 32 -10.84 9.58 3.30
C ALA A 32 -11.97 10.59 3.03
N GLU A 33 -11.85 11.40 1.97
CA GLU A 33 -12.90 12.32 1.54
C GLU A 33 -14.20 11.58 1.17
N LYS A 34 -14.09 10.50 0.38
CA LYS A 34 -15.25 9.66 0.01
C LYS A 34 -15.92 9.06 1.25
N MET A 35 -15.14 8.59 2.22
CA MET A 35 -15.66 7.98 3.43
C MET A 35 -16.28 9.01 4.37
N ALA A 36 -15.65 10.18 4.53
CA ALA A 36 -16.21 11.29 5.31
C ALA A 36 -17.59 11.72 4.78
N LYS A 37 -17.78 11.77 3.44
CA LYS A 37 -19.09 12.07 2.83
C LYS A 37 -20.17 11.01 3.08
N ARG A 38 -19.77 9.78 3.42
CA ARG A 38 -20.67 8.66 3.72
C ARG A 38 -20.89 8.45 5.22
N ALA A 39 -20.07 9.09 6.04
CA ALA A 39 -20.17 9.01 7.49
C ALA A 39 -21.46 9.71 7.92
N ASN A 40 -22.20 9.07 8.81
CA ASN A 40 -23.25 9.75 9.57
C ASN A 40 -22.59 10.43 10.78
N ASP A 41 -23.24 11.46 11.31
CA ASP A 41 -22.75 12.21 12.47
C ASP A 41 -22.52 11.27 13.66
N GLY A 42 -21.26 11.02 14.01
CA GLY A 42 -20.85 10.34 15.24
C GLY A 42 -20.16 8.97 15.09
N ASP A 43 -20.27 8.31 13.93
CA ASP A 43 -19.81 6.91 13.79
C ASP A 43 -18.32 6.78 13.48
N ALA A 44 -17.79 7.61 12.58
CA ALA A 44 -16.37 7.60 12.27
C ALA A 44 -15.88 8.92 11.67
N LYS A 45 -14.65 9.31 12.03
CA LYS A 45 -13.94 10.41 11.35
C LYS A 45 -12.82 9.86 10.49
N TYR A 46 -12.69 10.40 9.28
CA TYR A 46 -11.73 9.92 8.29
C TYR A 46 -10.66 10.98 8.03
N PHE A 47 -9.40 10.58 8.21
CA PHE A 47 -8.24 11.46 8.05
C PHE A 47 -7.29 10.91 7.00
N ASN A 48 -6.65 11.80 6.26
CA ASN A 48 -5.56 11.44 5.35
C ASN A 48 -4.21 11.69 6.04
N MET A 49 -3.36 10.68 6.09
CA MET A 49 -1.98 10.85 6.56
C MET A 49 -1.16 11.60 5.49
N TYR A 50 -0.86 12.87 5.76
CA TYR A 50 -0.07 13.72 4.88
C TYR A 50 1.30 13.08 4.58
N GLY A 51 1.69 13.05 3.30
CA GLY A 51 2.90 12.36 2.82
C GLY A 51 2.90 10.82 2.95
N SER A 52 1.94 10.26 3.69
CA SER A 52 1.70 8.82 3.86
C SER A 52 2.97 8.01 4.18
N ILE A 53 3.07 6.76 3.72
CA ILE A 53 4.13 5.84 4.15
C ILE A 53 5.54 6.36 3.84
N LEU A 54 5.72 7.19 2.80
CA LEU A 54 7.01 7.81 2.54
C LEU A 54 7.37 8.82 3.62
N ALA A 55 6.48 9.74 3.99
CA ALA A 55 6.73 10.65 5.11
C ALA A 55 6.97 9.88 6.42
N TRP A 56 6.24 8.79 6.67
CA TRP A 56 6.49 7.93 7.83
C TRP A 56 7.91 7.38 7.87
N THR A 57 8.49 7.00 6.73
CA THR A 57 9.90 6.57 6.70
C THR A 57 10.87 7.71 7.04
N HIS A 58 10.57 8.94 6.63
CA HIS A 58 11.41 10.13 6.89
C HIS A 58 11.34 10.58 8.35
N GLU A 59 10.23 10.32 9.03
CA GLU A 59 10.08 10.54 10.48
C GLU A 59 10.71 9.40 11.32
N GLY A 60 11.38 8.43 10.69
CA GLY A 60 12.01 7.30 11.40
C GLY A 60 11.02 6.25 11.91
N GLY A 61 9.79 6.23 11.37
CA GLY A 61 8.74 5.32 11.81
C GLY A 61 9.02 3.84 11.53
N THR A 62 8.61 2.98 12.46
CA THR A 62 8.72 1.52 12.32
C THR A 62 7.77 1.00 11.24
N LEU A 63 8.27 0.07 10.40
CA LEU A 63 7.45 -0.70 9.47
C LEU A 63 7.43 -2.15 9.92
N VAL A 64 6.32 -2.84 9.65
CA VAL A 64 6.11 -4.24 10.02
C VAL A 64 5.69 -5.02 8.78
N GLU A 65 6.30 -6.20 8.55
CA GLU A 65 5.89 -7.11 7.49
C GLU A 65 4.61 -7.85 7.93
N PRO A 66 3.47 -7.66 7.25
CA PRO A 66 2.18 -8.15 7.75
C PRO A 66 2.09 -9.68 7.93
N SER A 67 2.87 -10.45 7.17
CA SER A 67 2.85 -11.92 7.23
C SER A 67 3.58 -12.49 8.43
N THR A 68 4.58 -11.77 8.95
CA THR A 68 5.44 -12.25 10.05
C THR A 68 5.24 -11.45 11.34
N GLY A 69 4.74 -10.23 11.25
CA GLY A 69 4.64 -9.30 12.38
C GLY A 69 5.99 -8.72 12.81
N LEU A 70 7.07 -9.01 12.09
CA LEU A 70 8.41 -8.53 12.41
C LEU A 70 8.68 -7.16 11.79
N GLU A 71 9.54 -6.38 12.45
CA GLU A 71 10.02 -5.12 11.91
C GLU A 71 10.74 -5.32 10.58
N THR A 72 10.59 -4.35 9.68
CA THR A 72 11.21 -4.38 8.36
C THR A 72 11.65 -2.99 7.93
N LYS A 73 12.63 -2.94 7.03
CA LYS A 73 13.01 -1.72 6.30
C LYS A 73 12.50 -1.74 4.85
N ARG A 74 11.69 -2.73 4.48
CA ARG A 74 11.07 -2.84 3.15
C ARG A 74 9.80 -2.00 3.08
N VAL A 75 9.72 -1.11 2.11
CA VAL A 75 8.55 -0.24 1.90
C VAL A 75 8.04 -0.36 0.47
N HIS A 76 6.75 -0.69 0.32
CA HIS A 76 6.14 -0.80 -1.00
C HIS A 76 5.66 0.56 -1.51
N THR A 77 6.15 0.98 -2.66
CA THR A 77 5.73 2.23 -3.33
C THR A 77 4.89 1.93 -4.56
N TYR A 78 4.18 2.93 -5.08
CA TYR A 78 3.30 2.75 -6.25
C TYR A 78 4.08 2.32 -7.50
N GLY A 79 5.33 2.76 -7.64
CA GLY A 79 6.21 2.39 -8.74
C GLY A 79 7.58 3.03 -8.59
N LYS A 80 8.50 2.68 -9.50
CA LYS A 80 9.91 3.12 -9.44
C LYS A 80 10.09 4.63 -9.29
N GLN A 81 9.25 5.44 -9.95
CA GLN A 81 9.32 6.91 -9.89
C GLN A 81 8.96 7.48 -8.51
N TRP A 82 8.36 6.67 -7.64
CA TRP A 82 7.95 7.04 -6.28
C TRP A 82 8.90 6.49 -5.22
N ALA A 83 10.10 6.05 -5.61
CA ALA A 83 11.10 5.48 -4.71
C ALA A 83 11.86 6.56 -3.92
N CYS A 84 11.11 7.33 -3.12
CA CYS A 84 11.62 8.46 -2.32
C CYS A 84 11.46 8.20 -0.82
N ALA A 85 11.72 6.96 -0.38
CA ALA A 85 11.77 6.64 1.05
C ALA A 85 13.03 7.22 1.70
N ALA A 86 13.06 7.28 3.02
CA ALA A 86 14.24 7.69 3.77
C ALA A 86 15.42 6.75 3.55
N ASP A 87 16.62 7.26 3.83
CA ASP A 87 17.85 6.47 3.74
C ASP A 87 17.78 5.21 4.63
N GLY A 88 18.31 4.10 4.12
CA GLY A 88 18.29 2.81 4.81
C GLY A 88 16.99 2.00 4.63
N TYR A 89 16.00 2.51 3.90
CA TYR A 89 14.81 1.74 3.51
C TYR A 89 14.99 1.09 2.13
N GLU A 90 14.57 -0.17 2.01
CA GLU A 90 14.49 -0.87 0.74
C GLU A 90 13.15 -0.60 0.07
N VAL A 91 13.15 0.17 -1.02
CA VAL A 91 11.93 0.40 -1.79
C VAL A 91 11.62 -0.79 -2.70
N VAL A 92 10.46 -1.41 -2.48
CA VAL A 92 9.90 -2.44 -3.35
C VAL A 92 8.68 -1.91 -4.12
N TYR A 93 8.42 -2.44 -5.30
CA TYR A 93 7.24 -2.13 -6.10
C TYR A 93 6.94 -3.30 -7.04
N PHE A 94 5.70 -3.41 -7.50
CA PHE A 94 5.32 -4.43 -8.48
C PHE A 94 6.15 -4.25 -9.77
N LYS A 95 6.93 -5.28 -10.13
CA LYS A 95 7.64 -5.31 -11.42
C LYS A 95 6.64 -5.69 -12.51
N ASN A 96 6.70 -4.99 -13.64
CA ASN A 96 5.80 -5.17 -14.78
C ASN A 96 5.73 -6.67 -15.18
N PRO A 97 4.54 -7.29 -15.32
CA PRO A 97 4.41 -8.74 -15.58
C PRO A 97 4.99 -9.20 -16.92
N LEU A 98 5.33 -8.27 -17.82
CA LEU A 98 5.88 -8.57 -19.16
C LEU A 98 7.14 -9.46 -19.14
N ALA A 99 7.89 -9.49 -18.03
CA ALA A 99 9.03 -10.40 -17.89
C ALA A 99 8.64 -11.89 -17.80
N LYS A 100 7.39 -12.22 -17.39
CA LYS A 100 6.93 -13.62 -17.32
C LYS A 100 6.65 -14.23 -18.70
N GLY A 101 6.24 -13.42 -19.68
CA GLY A 101 5.87 -13.89 -21.03
C GLY A 101 7.08 -14.26 -21.90
N LEU A 102 8.20 -13.52 -21.76
CA LEU A 102 9.39 -13.74 -22.58
C LEU A 102 10.10 -15.05 -22.24
N GLY A 103 10.18 -15.41 -20.95
CA GLY A 103 10.83 -16.64 -20.49
C GLY A 103 10.09 -17.93 -20.91
N GLN A 104 8.76 -17.87 -21.03
CA GLN A 104 7.96 -19.00 -21.51
C GLN A 104 8.11 -19.20 -23.03
N MET A 105 8.19 -18.11 -23.79
CA MET A 105 8.38 -18.15 -25.25
C MET A 105 9.75 -18.71 -25.64
N VAL A 106 10.82 -18.33 -24.92
CA VAL A 106 12.17 -18.88 -25.15
C VAL A 106 12.23 -20.39 -24.85
N ARG A 107 11.63 -20.86 -23.74
CA ARG A 107 11.54 -22.31 -23.46
C ARG A 107 10.76 -23.08 -24.54
N GLY A 108 9.76 -22.46 -25.16
CA GLY A 108 8.99 -23.03 -26.27
C GLY A 108 9.81 -23.23 -27.54
N LEU A 109 10.67 -22.27 -27.91
CA LEU A 109 11.55 -22.37 -29.08
C LEU A 109 12.63 -23.45 -28.93
N PHE A 110 13.17 -23.64 -27.72
CA PHE A 110 14.23 -24.63 -27.48
C PHE A 110 13.72 -26.07 -27.32
N ARG A 111 12.41 -26.30 -27.13
CA ARG A 111 11.84 -27.65 -26.95
C ARG A 111 11.53 -28.38 -28.26
N LYS A 112 11.75 -27.73 -29.42
CA LYS A 112 11.47 -28.30 -30.75
C LYS A 112 12.75 -28.65 -31.51
N LYS A 113 13.65 -29.42 -30.89
CA LYS A 113 14.71 -30.19 -31.55
C LYS A 113 15.02 -31.45 -30.74
N LYS A 114 14.21 -32.48 -30.93
CA LYS A 114 14.56 -33.91 -31.01
C LYS A 114 13.34 -34.67 -31.49
#